data_AF-W4VQ13-F1
#
_entry.id   AF-W4VQ13-F1
#
_cell.length_a   1.000
_cell.length_b   1.000
_cell.length_c   1.000
_cell.angle_alpha   90.00
_cell.angle_beta   90.00
_cell.angle_gamma   90.00
#
_symmetry.space_group_name_H-M   'P 1'
#
loop_
_entity.id
_entity.type
_entity.pdbx_description
1 polymer ?
#
loop_
_entity_poly.entity_id
_entity_poly.type
_entity_poly.pdbx_seq_one_letter_code
_entity_poly.pdbx_strand_id
1 'polypeptide(L)'
;MDNYFCLNKGTSIKSNLDSKPILNGIKILRRDLDKKFTLKETIDNQIRLVKDNVLSEEEYRMVVVSTDIIEVRASDDLGFIYGLLFISSYFLDIKPFWFWMDQGGIKQTEKIEVPVKSYFSLKKAVKYRGWFINDEVLIDYVTKQNDSDEFWEMTFEALLRCDRIL
;
A
#
# COMPACT_ATOMS: atom_id res chain seq x y z
N MET A 1 10.66 23.86 -14.68
CA MET A 1 11.33 22.78 -13.92
C MET A 1 10.30 21.73 -13.65
N ASP A 2 10.64 20.50 -13.96
CA ASP A 2 9.79 19.34 -13.74
C ASP A 2 9.52 19.17 -12.23
N ASN A 3 8.28 19.41 -11.81
CA ASN A 3 7.86 19.46 -10.41
C ASN A 3 7.17 18.15 -9.99
N TYR A 4 7.86 17.03 -10.20
CA TYR A 4 7.35 15.70 -9.89
C TYR A 4 8.41 14.82 -9.23
N PHE A 5 7.95 13.92 -8.37
CA PHE A 5 8.73 12.82 -7.82
C PHE A 5 8.70 11.63 -8.79
N CYS A 6 9.85 11.00 -9.05
CA CYS A 6 9.94 9.86 -9.97
C CYS A 6 9.83 8.52 -9.22
N LEU A 7 8.62 8.01 -9.01
CA LEU A 7 8.42 6.69 -8.41
C LEU A 7 8.96 5.61 -9.36
N ASN A 8 9.87 4.78 -8.87
CA ASN A 8 10.54 3.75 -9.66
C ASN A 8 10.95 2.56 -8.79
N LYS A 9 11.56 1.53 -9.40
CA LYS A 9 11.97 0.30 -8.70
C LYS A 9 12.93 0.55 -7.53
N GLY A 10 13.83 1.52 -7.68
CA GLY A 10 14.84 1.88 -6.67
C GLY A 10 14.33 2.74 -5.52
N THR A 11 13.09 3.23 -5.59
CA THR A 11 12.51 4.05 -4.52
C THR A 11 12.63 3.32 -3.18
N SER A 12 13.32 3.93 -2.22
CA SER A 12 13.53 3.35 -0.90
C SER A 12 12.37 3.72 0.02
N ILE A 13 11.99 2.81 0.93
CA ILE A 13 10.98 3.09 1.97
C ILE A 13 11.73 3.14 3.30
N LYS A 14 11.76 4.30 3.94
CA LYS A 14 12.46 4.55 5.20
C LYS A 14 11.44 4.75 6.32
N SER A 15 11.65 4.01 7.40
CA SER A 15 10.82 4.07 8.60
C SER A 15 11.71 3.91 9.81
N ASN A 16 11.50 4.75 10.83
CA ASN A 16 12.00 4.52 12.19
C ASN A 16 10.96 3.79 13.06
N LEU A 17 9.80 3.46 12.50
CA LEU A 17 8.73 2.68 13.12
C LEU A 17 8.97 1.20 12.82
N ASP A 18 8.85 0.37 13.84
CA ASP A 18 9.20 -1.06 13.84
C ASP A 18 8.01 -1.97 14.18
N SER A 19 6.78 -1.43 14.22
CA SER A 19 5.58 -2.24 14.45
C SER A 19 5.40 -3.27 13.33
N LYS A 20 5.05 -4.51 13.71
CA LYS A 20 4.82 -5.62 12.75
C LYS A 20 3.82 -5.24 11.64
N PRO A 21 2.70 -4.56 11.92
CA PRO A 21 1.75 -4.17 10.88
C PRO A 21 2.36 -3.21 9.84
N ILE A 22 3.13 -2.21 10.29
CA ILE A 22 3.81 -1.28 9.38
C ILE A 22 4.85 -2.00 8.53
N LEU A 23 5.65 -2.89 9.14
CA LEU A 23 6.66 -3.68 8.40
C LEU A 23 6.00 -4.54 7.32
N ASN A 24 4.82 -5.11 7.59
CA ASN A 24 4.05 -5.86 6.59
C ASN A 24 3.51 -4.93 5.48
N GLY A 25 3.00 -3.74 5.82
CA GLY A 25 2.62 -2.73 4.83
C GLY A 25 3.77 -2.32 3.89
N ILE A 26 4.99 -2.18 4.44
CA ILE A 26 6.20 -1.89 3.66
C ILE A 26 6.52 -3.05 2.71
N LYS A 27 6.45 -4.30 3.19
CA LYS A 27 6.66 -5.50 2.34
C LYS A 27 5.66 -5.55 1.19
N ILE A 28 4.38 -5.26 1.46
CA ILE A 28 3.33 -5.20 0.44
C ILE A 28 3.68 -4.17 -0.63
N LEU A 29 3.98 -2.92 -0.23
CA LEU A 29 4.34 -1.88 -1.20
C LEU A 29 5.63 -2.23 -1.96
N ARG A 30 6.62 -2.83 -1.32
CA ARG A 30 7.85 -3.27 -2.00
C ARG A 30 7.55 -4.30 -3.09
N ARG A 31 6.78 -5.35 -2.78
CA ARG A 31 6.35 -6.36 -3.76
C ARG A 31 5.59 -5.73 -4.92
N ASP A 32 4.76 -4.75 -4.64
CA ASP A 32 3.96 -4.03 -5.62
C ASP A 32 4.83 -3.17 -6.55
N LEU A 33 5.86 -2.50 -6.02
CA LEU A 33 6.88 -1.81 -6.81
C LEU A 33 7.61 -2.80 -7.73
N ASP A 34 7.97 -3.98 -7.23
CA ASP A 34 8.64 -5.02 -8.01
C ASP A 34 7.77 -5.59 -9.13
N LYS A 35 6.45 -5.71 -8.90
CA LYS A 35 5.48 -6.08 -9.93
C LYS A 35 5.34 -4.99 -10.99
N LYS A 36 5.31 -3.71 -10.59
CA LYS A 36 5.04 -2.57 -11.48
C LYS A 36 6.25 -2.13 -12.30
N PHE A 37 7.47 -2.23 -11.76
CA PHE A 37 8.64 -1.62 -12.37
C PHE A 37 9.64 -2.62 -12.93
N THR A 38 10.15 -2.33 -14.12
CA THR A 38 11.28 -3.06 -14.71
C THR A 38 12.60 -2.62 -14.08
N LEU A 39 13.61 -3.49 -14.10
CA LEU A 39 14.93 -3.20 -13.55
C LEU A 39 15.77 -2.47 -14.62
N LYS A 40 15.67 -1.13 -14.62
CA LYS A 40 16.48 -0.19 -15.42
C LYS A 40 17.24 0.78 -14.51
N GLU A 41 17.91 1.78 -15.07
CA GLU A 41 18.51 2.87 -14.29
C GLU A 41 17.48 3.45 -13.30
N THR A 42 17.80 3.33 -12.01
CA THR A 42 16.94 3.79 -10.93
C THR A 42 17.33 5.20 -10.51
N ILE A 43 16.32 6.02 -10.21
CA ILE A 43 16.53 7.32 -9.59
C ILE A 43 16.48 7.12 -8.08
N ASP A 44 17.53 7.55 -7.37
CA ASP A 44 17.54 7.51 -5.92
C ASP A 44 16.54 8.52 -5.36
N ASN A 45 15.58 8.02 -4.59
CA ASN A 45 14.57 8.78 -3.89
C ASN A 45 13.91 7.92 -2.82
N GLN A 46 13.08 8.54 -1.99
CA GLN A 46 12.57 7.86 -0.81
C GLN A 46 11.14 8.24 -0.45
N ILE A 47 10.45 7.25 0.11
CA ILE A 47 9.20 7.39 0.86
C ILE A 47 9.56 7.29 2.34
N ARG A 48 9.20 8.30 3.14
CA ARG A 48 9.42 8.33 4.59
C ARG A 48 8.11 8.16 5.34
N LEU A 49 8.09 7.29 6.35
CA LEU A 49 6.98 7.21 7.29
C LEU A 49 7.24 8.18 8.45
N VAL A 50 6.32 9.12 8.65
CA VAL A 50 6.47 10.20 9.64
C VAL A 50 5.25 10.22 10.57
N LYS A 51 5.47 10.09 11.87
CA LYS A 51 4.38 10.17 12.86
C LYS A 51 3.82 11.58 12.92
N ASP A 52 2.50 11.70 12.78
CA ASP A 52 1.77 12.96 12.87
C ASP A 52 0.59 12.79 13.84
N ASN A 53 0.79 13.22 15.09
CA ASN A 53 -0.17 13.05 16.18
C ASN A 53 -1.41 13.97 16.03
N VAL A 54 -1.45 14.84 15.02
CA VAL A 54 -2.61 15.70 14.75
C VAL A 54 -3.70 14.93 13.97
N LEU A 55 -3.31 13.88 13.23
CA LEU A 55 -4.23 13.06 12.46
C LEU A 55 -5.06 12.14 13.36
N SER A 56 -6.33 11.95 13.00
CA SER A 56 -7.22 11.04 13.73
C SER A 56 -6.84 9.57 13.46
N GLU A 57 -7.46 8.65 14.21
CA GLU A 57 -7.35 7.21 13.98
C GLU A 57 -7.61 6.85 12.51
N GLU A 58 -6.78 5.98 11.93
CA GLU A 58 -6.80 5.54 10.53
C GLU A 58 -6.61 6.63 9.46
N GLU A 59 -6.45 7.90 9.84
CA GLU A 59 -6.20 8.98 8.89
C GLU A 59 -4.73 9.00 8.45
N TYR A 60 -4.53 9.32 7.17
CA TYR A 60 -3.20 9.52 6.61
C TYR A 60 -3.14 10.73 5.68
N ARG A 61 -1.93 11.24 5.52
CA ARG A 61 -1.60 12.24 4.51
C ARG A 61 -0.36 11.80 3.75
N MET A 62 -0.43 11.81 2.43
CA MET A 62 0.76 11.67 1.59
C MET A 62 1.18 13.06 1.10
N VAL A 63 2.39 13.48 1.41
CA VAL A 63 2.96 14.77 1.01
C VAL A 63 4.16 14.51 0.11
N VAL A 64 4.11 14.97 -1.13
CA VAL A 64 5.29 15.01 -1.99
C VAL A 64 6.04 16.28 -1.64
N VAL A 65 7.12 16.15 -0.87
CA VAL A 65 7.88 17.29 -0.29
C VAL A 65 8.78 17.93 -1.34
N SER A 66 9.37 17.10 -2.19
CA SER A 66 10.33 17.48 -3.23
C SER A 66 10.35 16.41 -4.33
N THR A 67 11.23 16.57 -5.31
CA THR A 67 11.41 15.59 -6.40
C THR A 67 12.00 14.25 -5.94
N ASP A 68 12.55 14.18 -4.72
CA ASP A 68 13.25 13.02 -4.15
C ASP A 68 12.62 12.50 -2.85
N ILE A 69 11.63 13.19 -2.27
CA ILE A 69 11.02 12.80 -0.99
C ILE A 69 9.49 12.82 -1.07
N ILE A 70 8.89 11.67 -0.76
CA ILE A 70 7.50 11.54 -0.35
C ILE A 70 7.46 11.25 1.15
N GLU A 71 6.52 11.87 1.86
CA GLU A 71 6.19 11.53 3.24
C GLU A 71 4.79 10.92 3.30
N VAL A 72 4.66 9.78 3.97
CA VAL A 72 3.38 9.24 4.43
C VAL A 72 3.28 9.53 5.92
N ARG A 73 2.26 10.29 6.29
CA ARG A 73 2.02 10.75 7.66
C ARG A 73 0.77 10.09 8.24
N ALA A 74 0.86 9.60 9.47
CA ALA A 74 -0.27 9.02 10.21
C ALA A 74 0.01 9.06 11.72
N SER A 75 -1.04 8.90 12.53
CA SER A 75 -0.93 8.84 13.99
C SER A 75 -0.81 7.40 14.53
N ASP A 76 -1.29 6.41 13.76
CA ASP A 76 -1.35 4.99 14.13
C ASP A 76 -0.91 4.05 12.99
N ASP A 77 -0.80 2.76 13.30
CA ASP A 77 -0.36 1.72 12.37
C ASP A 77 -1.28 1.59 11.14
N LEU A 78 -2.60 1.67 11.32
CA LEU A 78 -3.55 1.51 10.22
C LEU A 78 -3.49 2.68 9.25
N GLY A 79 -3.36 3.92 9.73
CA GLY A 79 -3.15 5.08 8.87
C GLY A 79 -1.89 4.94 8.02
N PHE A 80 -0.78 4.43 8.58
CA PHE A 80 0.43 4.15 7.79
C PHE A 80 0.19 3.08 6.72
N ILE A 81 -0.49 1.99 7.08
CA ILE A 81 -0.82 0.92 6.15
C ILE A 81 -1.69 1.47 5.01
N TYR A 82 -2.74 2.23 5.32
CA TYR A 82 -3.62 2.82 4.30
C TYR A 82 -2.90 3.84 3.42
N GLY A 83 -1.96 4.62 3.97
CA GLY A 83 -1.13 5.52 3.18
C GLY A 83 -0.20 4.78 2.21
N LEU A 84 0.38 3.65 2.62
CA LEU A 84 1.19 2.79 1.74
C LEU A 84 0.33 2.12 0.65
N LEU A 85 -0.85 1.60 1.02
CA LEU A 85 -1.80 1.00 0.08
C LEU A 85 -2.42 2.03 -0.87
N PHE A 86 -2.52 3.30 -0.46
CA PHE A 86 -2.88 4.39 -1.34
C PHE A 86 -1.88 4.55 -2.48
N ILE A 87 -0.57 4.49 -2.18
CA ILE A 87 0.47 4.58 -3.23
C ILE A 87 0.31 3.41 -4.22
N SER A 88 0.15 2.20 -3.68
CA SER A 88 -0.04 0.98 -4.49
C SER A 88 -1.27 1.06 -5.40
N SER A 89 -2.43 1.39 -4.83
CA SER A 89 -3.68 1.42 -5.59
C SER A 89 -3.76 2.60 -6.57
N TYR A 90 -3.36 3.80 -6.15
CA TYR A 90 -3.57 5.02 -6.94
C TYR A 90 -2.50 5.23 -8.01
N PHE A 91 -1.22 4.95 -7.71
CA PHE A 91 -0.14 5.15 -8.68
C PHE A 91 0.25 3.86 -9.40
N LEU A 92 0.34 2.72 -8.69
CA LEU A 92 0.78 1.47 -9.33
C LEU A 92 -0.37 0.74 -10.05
N ASP A 93 -1.62 1.13 -9.78
CA ASP A 93 -2.84 0.56 -10.33
C ASP A 93 -3.07 -0.91 -9.94
N ILE A 94 -2.64 -1.27 -8.72
CA ILE A 94 -2.84 -2.62 -8.15
C ILE A 94 -4.17 -2.63 -7.39
N LYS A 95 -5.12 -3.45 -7.87
CA LYS A 95 -6.50 -3.47 -7.37
C LYS A 95 -6.61 -4.20 -6.03
N PRO A 96 -7.66 -3.97 -5.23
CA PRO A 96 -7.84 -4.63 -3.94
C PRO A 96 -7.81 -6.17 -4.02
N PHE A 97 -8.43 -6.72 -5.06
CA PHE A 97 -8.53 -8.17 -5.28
C PHE A 97 -7.53 -8.68 -6.33
N TRP A 98 -6.37 -8.02 -6.49
CA TRP A 98 -5.42 -8.35 -7.57
C TRP A 98 -4.99 -9.83 -7.57
N PHE A 99 -4.82 -10.41 -6.38
CA PHE A 99 -4.46 -11.81 -6.19
C PHE A 99 -5.64 -12.73 -6.51
N TRP A 100 -6.80 -12.48 -5.90
CA TRP A 100 -7.98 -13.33 -6.00
C TRP A 100 -8.62 -13.37 -7.40
N MET A 101 -8.46 -12.29 -8.16
CA MET A 101 -9.06 -12.16 -9.50
C MET A 101 -8.03 -12.35 -10.62
N ASP A 102 -6.83 -12.84 -10.29
CA ASP A 102 -5.71 -12.95 -11.22
C ASP A 102 -5.59 -11.69 -12.09
N GLN A 103 -5.50 -10.52 -11.45
CA GLN A 103 -5.49 -9.24 -12.17
C GLN A 103 -4.46 -9.35 -13.29
N GLY A 104 -4.97 -9.35 -14.53
CA GLY A 104 -4.18 -9.60 -15.73
C GLY A 104 -2.92 -8.73 -15.73
N GLY A 105 -1.83 -9.32 -16.24
CA GLY A 105 -0.46 -8.85 -16.08
C GLY A 105 -0.33 -7.35 -15.82
N ILE A 106 0.04 -6.99 -14.58
CA ILE A 106 0.29 -5.59 -14.17
C ILE A 106 1.27 -4.98 -15.17
N LYS A 107 0.78 -4.01 -15.98
CA LYS A 107 1.60 -3.42 -17.03
C LYS A 107 2.84 -2.77 -16.42
N GLN A 108 3.99 -3.33 -16.77
CA GLN A 108 5.27 -2.84 -16.28
C GLN A 108 5.66 -1.52 -16.97
N THR A 109 6.32 -0.65 -16.20
CA THR A 109 6.88 0.62 -16.68
C THR A 109 8.24 0.85 -16.01
N GLU A 110 8.97 1.88 -16.42
CA GLU A 110 10.28 2.22 -15.84
C GLU A 110 10.12 3.14 -14.63
N LYS A 111 9.23 4.12 -14.75
CA LYS A 111 8.93 5.11 -13.73
C LYS A 111 7.49 5.62 -13.85
N ILE A 112 7.01 6.24 -12.78
CA ILE A 112 5.76 6.99 -12.71
C ILE A 112 6.06 8.37 -12.11
N GLU A 113 5.55 9.41 -12.75
CA GLU A 113 5.68 10.78 -12.28
C GLU A 113 4.56 11.09 -11.29
N VAL A 114 4.95 11.44 -10.06
CA VAL A 114 4.03 11.80 -8.98
C VAL A 114 4.10 13.32 -8.77
N PRO A 115 3.04 14.08 -9.06
CA PRO A 115 3.05 15.53 -8.94
C PRO A 115 3.36 16.01 -7.52
N VAL A 116 4.14 17.09 -7.39
CA VAL A 116 4.43 17.72 -6.09
C VAL A 116 3.15 18.37 -5.54
N LYS A 117 2.44 17.61 -4.71
CA LYS A 117 1.24 18.05 -3.97
C LYS A 117 0.98 17.15 -2.76
N SER A 118 -0.04 17.51 -1.99
CA SER A 118 -0.54 16.70 -0.86
C SER A 118 -1.81 15.94 -1.24
N TYR A 119 -1.94 14.74 -0.69
CA TYR A 119 -3.10 13.86 -0.79
C TYR A 119 -3.56 13.50 0.61
N PHE A 120 -4.88 13.52 0.83
CA PHE A 120 -5.47 13.38 2.16
C PHE A 120 -6.43 12.20 2.15
N SER A 121 -6.39 11.38 3.19
CA SER A 121 -7.40 10.36 3.42
C SER A 121 -8.76 10.99 3.70
N LEU A 122 -9.82 10.24 3.41
CA LEU A 122 -11.14 10.57 3.93
C LEU A 122 -11.26 10.04 5.36
N LYS A 123 -11.93 10.81 6.22
CA LYS A 123 -12.31 10.34 7.54
C LYS A 123 -13.29 9.17 7.42
N LYS A 124 -13.06 8.11 8.19
CA LYS A 124 -13.94 6.93 8.20
C LYS A 124 -15.21 7.22 8.97
N ALA A 125 -16.34 6.92 8.35
CA ALA A 125 -17.65 7.10 8.98
C ALA A 125 -17.95 6.00 10.01
N VAL A 126 -17.44 4.78 9.76
CA VAL A 126 -17.64 3.61 10.61
C VAL A 126 -16.30 3.18 11.19
N LYS A 127 -16.23 3.05 12.52
CA LYS A 127 -14.97 2.74 13.23
C LYS A 127 -14.42 1.35 12.91
N TYR A 128 -15.26 0.32 12.95
CA TYR A 128 -14.84 -1.07 12.70
C TYR A 128 -15.46 -1.59 11.40
N ARG A 129 -14.61 -2.01 10.47
CA ARG A 129 -15.00 -2.49 9.13
C ARG A 129 -14.30 -3.81 8.89
N GLY A 130 -15.05 -4.82 8.47
CA GLY A 130 -14.52 -6.17 8.35
C GLY A 130 -15.46 -7.09 7.58
N TRP A 131 -14.94 -8.26 7.23
CA TRP A 131 -15.74 -9.34 6.65
C TRP A 131 -15.89 -10.45 7.67
N PHE A 132 -17.06 -11.08 7.65
CA PHE A 132 -17.28 -12.37 8.28
C PHE A 132 -17.24 -13.42 7.18
N ILE A 133 -16.18 -14.24 7.17
CA ILE A 133 -16.03 -15.35 6.23
C ILE A 133 -16.77 -16.53 6.83
N ASN A 134 -17.82 -16.99 6.15
CA ASN A 134 -18.71 -18.05 6.60
C ASN A 134 -18.91 -19.09 5.50
N ASP A 135 -19.41 -20.27 5.87
CA ASP A 135 -19.65 -21.41 4.99
C ASP A 135 -18.36 -21.90 4.31
N GLU A 136 -17.30 -21.96 5.11
CA GLU A 136 -15.90 -22.15 4.74
C GLU A 136 -15.56 -23.55 4.22
N VAL A 137 -16.53 -24.45 4.02
CA VAL A 137 -16.28 -25.85 3.59
C VAL A 137 -15.42 -25.91 2.31
N LEU A 138 -15.59 -24.95 1.40
CA LEU A 138 -14.74 -24.82 0.21
C LEU A 138 -13.38 -24.18 0.49
N ILE A 139 -13.30 -23.25 1.44
CA ILE A 139 -12.04 -22.62 1.89
C ILE A 139 -11.18 -23.64 2.64
N ASP A 140 -11.77 -24.51 3.45
CA ASP A 140 -11.13 -25.62 4.13
C ASP A 140 -10.44 -26.57 3.15
N TYR A 141 -11.06 -26.82 2.00
CA TYR A 141 -10.48 -27.66 0.96
C TYR A 141 -9.29 -26.99 0.26
N VAL A 142 -9.35 -25.67 0.07
CA VAL A 142 -8.27 -24.88 -0.53
C VAL A 142 -7.09 -24.74 0.44
N THR A 143 -7.35 -24.45 1.71
CA THR A 143 -6.31 -24.29 2.76
C THR A 143 -5.62 -25.61 3.10
N LYS A 144 -6.28 -26.76 2.95
CA LYS A 144 -5.63 -28.08 3.10
C LYS A 144 -4.74 -28.46 1.93
N GLN A 145 -4.95 -27.87 0.74
CA GLN A 145 -4.15 -28.16 -0.46
C GLN A 145 -3.06 -27.13 -0.74
N ASN A 146 -3.21 -25.90 -0.23
CA ASN A 146 -2.28 -24.79 -0.42
C ASN A 146 -1.63 -24.38 0.91
N ASP A 147 -0.71 -23.43 0.84
CA ASP A 147 -0.18 -22.78 2.03
C ASP A 147 -1.29 -21.97 2.72
N SER A 148 -1.73 -22.43 3.91
CA SER A 148 -2.79 -21.76 4.67
C SER A 148 -2.42 -20.33 5.03
N ASP A 149 -1.12 -20.03 5.18
CA ASP A 149 -0.66 -18.71 5.59
C ASP A 149 -0.81 -17.70 4.44
N GLU A 150 -0.45 -18.08 3.20
CA GLU A 150 -0.63 -17.22 2.02
C GLU A 150 -2.12 -16.89 1.80
N PHE A 151 -3.00 -17.88 1.97
CA PHE A 151 -4.44 -17.67 1.87
C PHE A 151 -4.93 -16.56 2.82
N TRP A 152 -4.56 -16.64 4.10
CA TRP A 152 -4.97 -15.67 5.10
C TRP A 152 -4.29 -14.32 4.92
N GLU A 153 -2.99 -14.29 4.57
CA GLU A 153 -2.28 -13.06 4.25
C GLU A 153 -2.95 -12.30 3.10
N MET A 154 -3.31 -12.98 2.01
CA MET A 154 -3.99 -12.37 0.86
C MET A 154 -5.45 -11.99 1.17
N THR A 155 -6.09 -12.69 2.10
CA THR A 155 -7.43 -12.34 2.59
C THR A 155 -7.39 -11.02 3.37
N PHE A 156 -6.49 -10.91 4.36
CA PHE A 156 -6.36 -9.70 5.16
C PHE A 156 -5.82 -8.53 4.35
N GLU A 157 -4.89 -8.77 3.42
CA GLU A 157 -4.43 -7.72 2.50
C GLU A 157 -5.58 -7.20 1.64
N ALA A 158 -6.43 -8.08 1.08
CA ALA A 158 -7.59 -7.66 0.29
C ALA A 158 -8.55 -6.79 1.11
N LEU A 159 -8.82 -7.17 2.35
CA LEU A 159 -9.64 -6.37 3.28
C LEU A 159 -9.04 -4.98 3.51
N LEU A 160 -7.73 -4.90 3.80
CA LEU A 160 -7.03 -3.62 4.00
C LEU A 160 -7.06 -2.74 2.74
N ARG A 161 -6.92 -3.33 1.55
CA ARG A 161 -6.99 -2.58 0.28
C ARG A 161 -8.40 -2.08 -0.04
N CYS A 162 -9.44 -2.67 0.56
CA CYS A 162 -10.81 -2.23 0.39
C CYS A 162 -11.15 -0.97 1.21
N ASP A 163 -10.21 -0.40 1.97
CA ASP A 163 -10.44 0.78 2.82
C ASP A 163 -11.02 2.01 2.09
N ARG A 164 -10.85 2.14 0.77
CA ARG A 164 -11.48 3.22 -0.02
C ARG A 164 -12.90 2.90 -0.49
N ILE A 165 -13.31 1.64 -0.40
CA ILE A 165 -14.59 1.11 -0.90
C ILE A 165 -15.53 0.79 0.28
N LEU A 166 -14.98 0.50 1.45
CA LEU A 166 -15.67 0.19 2.72
C LEU A 166 -15.57 1.36 3.71
#